data_AF-A0AB36ZBH5-F1
#
_entry.id   AF-A0AB36ZBH5-F1
#
_cell.length_a   1.000
_cell.length_b   1.000
_cell.length_c   1.000
_cell.angle_alpha   90.00
_cell.angle_beta   90.00
_cell.angle_gamma   90.00
#
_symmetry.space_group_name_H-M   'P 1'
#
loop_
_entity.id
_entity.type
_entity.pdbx_description
1 polymer ?
#
loop_
_entity_poly.entity_id
_entity_poly.type
_entity_poly.pdbx_seq_one_letter_code
_entity_poly.pdbx_strand_id
1 'polypeptide(L)'
;MRPPLTQDAARLLTRSATGDASALGELVDRFGGLVSACVGTVQADPAGRDRLCTDVFTAVWRRAREGARSPEPVLWVLEVLCETLGSAHELARRPLGSGLLALDCPDRELLLLAAAGGFSQAEISALTGIDELRLRSILRDALEALQGRDSDLLTA
;
A
#
# COMPACT_ATOMS: atom_id res chain seq x y z
N MET A 1 0.31 -21.68 -6.03
CA MET A 1 1.22 -21.72 -4.86
C MET A 1 1.07 -20.37 -4.17
N ARG A 2 0.71 -20.31 -2.88
CA ARG A 2 0.61 -19.01 -2.18
C ARG A 2 2.02 -18.42 -2.02
N PRO A 3 2.27 -17.14 -2.33
CA PRO A 3 3.59 -16.56 -2.14
C PRO A 3 3.96 -16.56 -0.64
N PRO A 4 5.25 -16.69 -0.29
CA PRO A 4 5.71 -16.80 1.11
C PRO A 4 5.25 -15.62 1.98
N LEU A 5 5.14 -14.43 1.39
CA LEU A 5 4.64 -13.21 2.05
C LEU A 5 3.22 -13.35 2.61
N THR A 6 2.32 -14.09 1.94
CA THR A 6 0.94 -14.26 2.42
C THR A 6 0.87 -15.10 3.68
N GLN A 7 1.62 -16.21 3.72
CA GLN A 7 1.63 -17.10 4.88
C GLN A 7 2.36 -16.44 6.06
N ASP A 8 3.44 -15.73 5.79
CA ASP A 8 4.17 -14.96 6.79
C ASP A 8 3.29 -13.86 7.38
N ALA A 9 2.56 -13.11 6.56
CA ALA A 9 1.66 -12.05 7.03
C ALA A 9 0.61 -12.57 8.02
N ALA A 10 -0.12 -13.65 7.67
CA ALA A 10 -1.16 -14.20 8.54
C ALA A 10 -0.60 -14.60 9.92
N ARG A 11 0.54 -15.31 9.92
CA ARG A 11 1.18 -15.78 11.15
C ARG A 11 1.68 -14.61 11.99
N LEU A 12 2.35 -13.64 11.38
CA LEU A 12 2.92 -12.51 12.09
C LEU A 12 1.86 -11.55 12.63
N LEU A 13 0.79 -11.29 11.88
CA LEU A 13 -0.35 -10.49 12.36
C LEU A 13 -1.04 -11.15 13.55
N THR A 14 -1.19 -12.48 13.53
CA THR A 14 -1.77 -13.24 14.66
C THR A 14 -0.93 -13.09 15.94
N ARG A 15 0.41 -13.15 15.83
CA ARG A 15 1.32 -12.93 16.98
C ARG A 15 1.31 -11.48 17.45
N SER A 16 1.35 -10.53 16.51
CA SER A 16 1.26 -9.09 16.84
C SER A 16 -0.06 -8.76 17.55
N ALA A 17 -1.17 -9.41 17.16
CA ALA A 17 -2.48 -9.24 17.80
C ALA A 17 -2.52 -9.66 19.28
N THR A 18 -1.58 -10.52 19.72
CA THR A 18 -1.42 -10.91 21.13
C THR A 18 -0.42 -10.03 21.89
N GLY A 19 0.17 -9.01 21.25
CA GLY A 19 1.14 -8.11 21.86
C GLY A 19 2.60 -8.56 21.73
N ASP A 20 2.92 -9.47 20.81
CA ASP A 20 4.30 -9.90 20.54
C ASP A 20 5.05 -8.87 19.70
N ALA A 21 5.88 -8.04 20.35
CA ALA A 21 6.67 -7.01 19.68
C ALA A 21 7.73 -7.58 18.71
N SER A 22 8.20 -8.81 18.92
CA SER A 22 9.16 -9.44 18.00
C SER A 22 8.52 -9.76 16.65
N ALA A 23 7.23 -10.13 16.65
CA ALA A 23 6.47 -10.37 15.43
C ALA A 23 6.28 -9.07 14.62
N LEU A 24 6.18 -7.92 15.28
CA LEU A 24 6.18 -6.63 14.58
C LEU A 24 7.54 -6.34 13.93
N GLY A 25 8.66 -6.65 14.59
CA GLY A 25 9.99 -6.56 14.00
C GLY A 25 10.11 -7.41 12.72
N GLU A 26 9.63 -8.65 12.77
CA GLU A 26 9.59 -9.52 11.58
C GLU A 26 8.67 -8.96 10.48
N LEU A 27 7.55 -8.31 10.82
CA LEU A 27 6.72 -7.60 9.83
C LEU A 27 7.48 -6.46 9.16
N VAL A 28 8.24 -5.68 9.93
CA VAL A 28 9.08 -4.60 9.40
C VAL A 28 10.15 -5.16 8.46
N ASP A 29 10.82 -6.25 8.83
CA ASP A 29 11.84 -6.86 7.98
C ASP A 29 11.26 -7.38 6.65
N ARG A 30 10.04 -7.95 6.69
CA ARG A 30 9.38 -8.54 5.50
C ARG A 30 8.71 -7.50 4.60
N PHE A 31 8.04 -6.50 5.19
CA PHE A 31 7.25 -5.52 4.45
C PHE A 31 7.93 -4.16 4.30
N GLY A 32 9.02 -3.90 5.02
CA GLY A 32 9.68 -2.60 5.07
C GLY A 32 10.14 -2.11 3.69
N GLY A 33 10.69 -3.00 2.87
CA GLY A 33 11.06 -2.67 1.48
C GLY A 33 9.87 -2.22 0.64
N LEU A 34 8.75 -2.95 0.73
CA LEU A 34 7.50 -2.62 0.03
C LEU A 34 6.93 -1.28 0.51
N VAL A 35 6.82 -1.11 1.84
CA VAL A 35 6.28 0.11 2.45
C VAL A 35 7.13 1.32 2.08
N SER A 36 8.46 1.20 2.18
CA SER A 36 9.39 2.28 1.82
C SER A 36 9.33 2.66 0.34
N ALA A 37 9.18 1.67 -0.55
CA ALA A 37 9.00 1.91 -1.97
C ALA A 37 7.68 2.68 -2.24
N CYS A 38 6.57 2.21 -1.67
CA CYS A 38 5.26 2.84 -1.82
C CYS A 38 5.22 4.26 -1.24
N VAL A 39 5.72 4.46 -0.02
CA VAL A 39 5.86 5.78 0.62
C VAL A 39 6.70 6.71 -0.26
N GLY A 40 7.75 6.19 -0.89
CA GLY A 40 8.60 6.94 -1.81
C GLY A 40 7.93 7.43 -3.08
N THR A 41 6.82 6.82 -3.49
CA THR A 41 6.04 7.29 -4.64
C THR A 41 5.23 8.56 -4.32
N VAL A 42 4.95 8.82 -3.03
CA VAL A 42 4.05 9.92 -2.61
C VAL A 42 4.73 10.99 -1.76
N GLN A 43 5.88 10.69 -1.17
CA GLN A 43 6.65 11.60 -0.33
C GLN A 43 8.11 11.66 -0.79
N ALA A 44 8.55 12.85 -1.18
CA ALA A 44 9.92 13.10 -1.63
C ALA A 44 10.90 13.35 -0.46
N ASP A 45 10.43 13.98 0.62
CA ASP A 45 11.29 14.34 1.76
C ASP A 45 11.68 13.12 2.60
N PRO A 46 12.98 12.84 2.81
CA PRO A 46 13.43 11.66 3.57
C PRO A 46 12.86 11.57 4.98
N ALA A 47 12.80 12.68 5.72
CA ALA A 47 12.28 12.68 7.10
C ALA A 47 10.77 12.39 7.12
N GLY A 48 10.03 12.92 6.15
CA GLY A 48 8.64 12.57 5.90
C GLY A 48 8.45 11.09 5.57
N ARG A 49 9.35 10.49 4.77
CA ARG A 49 9.28 9.06 4.42
C ARG A 49 9.46 8.17 5.64
N ASP A 50 10.48 8.45 6.46
CA ASP A 50 10.75 7.67 7.68
C ASP A 50 9.59 7.75 8.67
N ARG A 51 8.99 8.95 8.80
CA ARG A 51 7.80 9.15 9.61
C ARG A 51 6.61 8.35 9.09
N LEU A 52 6.32 8.41 7.79
CA LEU A 52 5.21 7.66 7.19
C LEU A 52 5.40 6.15 7.33
N CYS A 53 6.60 5.62 7.12
CA CYS A 53 6.91 4.21 7.37
C CYS A 53 6.59 3.83 8.83
N THR A 54 7.01 4.66 9.78
CA THR A 54 6.73 4.46 11.20
C THR A 54 5.24 4.50 11.50
N ASP A 55 4.51 5.45 10.92
CA ASP A 55 3.07 5.61 11.10
C ASP A 55 2.31 4.40 10.54
N VAL A 56 2.72 3.87 9.39
CA VAL A 56 2.15 2.66 8.77
C VAL A 56 2.31 1.45 9.71
N PHE A 57 3.53 1.15 10.17
CA PHE A 57 3.74 0.00 11.05
C PHE A 57 3.11 0.19 12.44
N THR A 58 2.99 1.44 12.90
CA THR A 58 2.24 1.78 14.12
C THR A 58 0.74 1.50 13.92
N ALA A 59 0.17 1.84 12.77
CA ALA A 59 -1.22 1.55 12.43
C ALA A 59 -1.46 0.03 12.32
N VAL A 60 -0.55 -0.69 11.65
CA VAL A 60 -0.55 -2.16 11.56
C VAL A 60 -0.55 -2.79 12.94
N TRP A 61 0.34 -2.34 13.85
CA TRP A 61 0.38 -2.84 15.23
C TRP A 61 -0.93 -2.60 15.98
N ARG A 62 -1.44 -1.36 15.95
CA ARG A 62 -2.68 -0.99 16.65
C ARG A 62 -3.89 -1.78 16.18
N ARG A 63 -3.93 -2.13 14.89
CA ARG A 63 -5.04 -2.83 14.25
C ARG A 63 -4.73 -4.30 13.94
N ALA A 64 -3.66 -4.87 14.49
CA ALA A 64 -3.22 -6.23 14.18
C ALA A 64 -4.31 -7.30 14.40
N ARG A 65 -5.24 -7.07 15.32
CA ARG A 65 -6.41 -7.94 15.56
C ARG A 65 -7.41 -7.99 14.41
N GLU A 66 -7.51 -6.93 13.62
CA GLU A 66 -8.30 -6.90 12.38
C GLU A 66 -7.57 -7.70 11.31
N GLY A 67 -6.28 -7.41 11.10
CA GLY A 67 -5.44 -8.13 10.13
C GLY A 67 -5.34 -9.63 10.39
N ALA A 68 -5.25 -10.05 11.65
CA ALA A 68 -5.24 -11.46 12.04
C ALA A 68 -6.53 -12.21 11.68
N ARG A 69 -7.65 -11.49 11.49
CA ARG A 69 -8.94 -12.06 11.06
C ARG A 69 -9.18 -11.90 9.56
N SER A 70 -8.31 -11.18 8.86
CA SER A 70 -8.47 -10.94 7.43
C SER A 70 -8.24 -12.23 6.63
N PRO A 71 -9.10 -12.57 5.66
CA PRO A 71 -8.84 -13.67 4.73
C PRO A 71 -7.67 -13.36 3.79
N GLU A 72 -7.39 -12.07 3.55
CA GLU A 72 -6.31 -11.58 2.69
C GLU A 72 -5.37 -10.68 3.51
N PRO A 73 -4.44 -11.27 4.28
CA PRO A 73 -3.63 -10.53 5.26
C PRO A 73 -2.66 -9.54 4.60
N VAL A 74 -2.17 -9.85 3.39
CA VAL A 74 -1.31 -8.93 2.63
C VAL A 74 -2.12 -7.74 2.13
N LEU A 75 -3.29 -7.99 1.55
CA LEU A 75 -4.17 -6.92 1.10
C LEU A 75 -4.57 -6.00 2.25
N TRP A 76 -4.86 -6.56 3.42
CA TRP A 76 -5.13 -5.78 4.62
C TRP A 76 -3.96 -4.88 5.04
N VAL A 77 -2.71 -5.35 4.94
CA VAL A 77 -1.54 -4.49 5.21
C VAL A 77 -1.45 -3.34 4.20
N LEU A 78 -1.78 -3.60 2.92
CA LEU A 78 -1.79 -2.59 1.87
C LEU A 78 -2.93 -1.57 2.06
N GLU A 79 -4.11 -2.03 2.50
CA GLU A 79 -5.23 -1.16 2.86
C GLU A 79 -4.81 -0.20 3.97
N VAL A 80 -4.21 -0.71 5.06
CA VAL A 80 -3.70 0.11 6.17
C VAL A 80 -2.65 1.11 5.68
N LEU A 81 -1.74 0.68 4.78
CA LEU A 81 -0.76 1.55 4.14
C LEU A 81 -1.47 2.68 3.38
N CYS A 82 -2.39 2.36 2.46
CA CYS A 82 -3.10 3.37 1.67
C CYS A 82 -3.94 4.32 2.53
N GLU A 83 -4.62 3.82 3.56
CA GLU A 83 -5.36 4.64 4.52
C GLU A 83 -4.43 5.61 5.29
N THR A 84 -3.26 5.12 5.72
CA THR A 84 -2.27 5.94 6.42
C THR A 84 -1.72 7.03 5.50
N LEU A 85 -1.38 6.69 4.26
CA LEU A 85 -0.90 7.64 3.27
C LEU A 85 -1.96 8.70 2.91
N GLY A 86 -3.22 8.27 2.73
CA GLY A 86 -4.34 9.18 2.46
C GLY A 86 -4.59 10.14 3.62
N SER A 87 -4.63 9.63 4.85
CA SER A 87 -4.82 10.44 6.07
C SER A 87 -3.70 11.47 6.25
N ALA A 88 -2.45 11.08 6.00
CA ALA A 88 -1.32 12.00 6.05
C ALA A 88 -1.36 13.07 4.96
N HIS A 89 -1.89 12.72 3.77
CA HIS A 89 -2.05 13.66 2.67
C HIS A 89 -3.10 14.73 2.97
N GLU A 90 -4.24 14.37 3.57
CA GLU A 90 -5.28 15.33 3.96
C GLU A 90 -4.76 16.40 4.94
N LEU A 91 -3.85 16.00 5.83
CA LEU A 91 -3.20 16.90 6.79
C LEU A 91 -2.18 17.84 6.13
N ALA A 92 -1.60 17.45 4.99
CA ALA A 92 -0.60 18.19 4.25
C ALA A 92 -1.23 18.85 3.00
N ARG A 93 -1.79 20.07 3.14
CA ARG A 93 -2.37 20.85 2.02
C ARG A 93 -1.32 21.32 0.99
N ARG A 94 -0.74 20.40 0.19
CA ARG A 94 -0.39 20.44 -1.26
C ARG A 94 0.59 19.28 -1.60
N PRO A 95 0.51 18.64 -2.79
CA PRO A 95 1.15 17.36 -3.05
C PRO A 95 2.40 17.42 -3.93
N LEU A 96 3.33 16.50 -3.68
CA LEU A 96 4.23 15.97 -4.72
C LEU A 96 3.98 14.46 -4.95
N GLY A 97 2.72 14.01 -4.77
CA GLY A 97 2.33 12.60 -4.92
C GLY A 97 0.82 12.28 -4.90
N SER A 98 -0.08 13.28 -4.85
CA SER A 98 -1.52 13.04 -4.69
C SER A 98 -2.20 12.39 -5.88
N GLY A 99 -1.58 12.41 -7.07
CA GLY A 99 -2.25 12.00 -8.31
C GLY A 99 -2.88 10.63 -8.15
N LEU A 100 -2.10 9.66 -7.65
CA LEU A 100 -2.53 8.28 -7.46
C LEU A 100 -3.52 8.11 -6.30
N LEU A 101 -3.24 8.72 -5.15
CA LEU A 101 -4.07 8.57 -3.94
C LEU A 101 -5.39 9.37 -4.02
N ALA A 102 -5.48 10.37 -4.90
CA ALA A 102 -6.68 11.17 -5.15
C ALA A 102 -7.52 10.65 -6.33
N LEU A 103 -7.12 9.53 -6.95
CA LEU A 103 -8.02 8.80 -7.85
C LEU A 103 -9.07 8.10 -6.99
N ASP A 104 -10.34 8.40 -7.25
CA ASP A 104 -11.44 7.63 -6.68
C ASP A 104 -11.49 6.26 -7.39
N CYS A 105 -10.66 5.34 -6.92
CA CYS A 105 -10.58 4.00 -7.44
C CYS A 105 -10.65 2.98 -6.30
N PRO A 106 -11.49 1.93 -6.43
CA PRO A 106 -11.62 0.91 -5.40
C PRO A 106 -10.35 0.09 -5.20
N ASP A 107 -9.46 0.06 -6.20
CA ASP A 107 -8.28 -0.81 -6.26
C ASP A 107 -6.95 -0.04 -6.04
N ARG A 108 -6.96 1.03 -5.22
CA ARG A 108 -5.82 1.94 -4.99
C ARG A 108 -4.56 1.23 -4.48
N GLU A 109 -4.71 0.15 -3.73
CA GLU A 109 -3.64 -0.69 -3.22
C GLU A 109 -2.81 -1.29 -4.37
N LEU A 110 -3.49 -1.73 -5.43
CA LEU A 110 -2.84 -2.33 -6.61
C LEU A 110 -2.09 -1.28 -7.42
N LEU A 111 -2.69 -0.10 -7.57
CA LEU A 111 -2.07 1.02 -8.26
C LEU A 111 -0.79 1.46 -7.53
N LEU A 112 -0.84 1.53 -6.20
CA LEU A 112 0.32 1.90 -5.38
C LEU A 112 1.45 0.88 -5.51
N LEU A 113 1.14 -0.42 -5.48
CA LEU A 113 2.12 -1.48 -5.72
C LEU A 113 2.76 -1.38 -7.11
N ALA A 114 1.94 -1.16 -8.14
CA ALA A 114 2.43 -1.00 -9.50
C ALA A 114 3.31 0.24 -9.66
N ALA A 115 2.92 1.37 -9.05
CA ALA A 115 3.68 2.61 -9.06
C ALA A 115 5.02 2.51 -8.31
N ALA A 116 5.08 1.72 -7.24
CA ALA A 116 6.31 1.45 -6.52
C ALA A 116 7.36 0.70 -7.37
N GLY A 117 6.94 0.05 -8.47
CA GLY A 117 7.83 -0.56 -9.47
C GLY A 117 8.58 -1.81 -9.01
N GLY A 118 8.35 -2.26 -7.77
CA GLY A 118 9.03 -3.41 -7.17
C GLY A 118 8.31 -4.76 -7.36
N PHE A 119 7.14 -4.77 -7.99
CA PHE A 119 6.31 -5.96 -8.18
C PHE A 119 5.82 -6.06 -9.63
N SER A 120 6.01 -7.23 -10.24
CA SER A 120 5.40 -7.57 -11.52
C SER A 120 3.89 -7.79 -11.38
N GLN A 121 3.16 -7.72 -12.49
CA GLN A 121 1.70 -7.95 -12.49
C GLN A 121 1.33 -9.35 -11.95
N ALA A 122 2.14 -10.36 -12.27
CA ALA A 122 1.99 -11.71 -11.76
C ALA A 122 2.20 -11.76 -10.22
N GLU A 123 3.16 -11.02 -9.69
CA GLU A 123 3.39 -10.95 -8.24
C GLU A 123 2.26 -10.20 -7.53
N ILE A 124 1.80 -9.07 -8.07
CA ILE A 124 0.65 -8.32 -7.53
C ILE A 124 -0.60 -9.22 -7.52
N SER A 125 -0.85 -9.94 -8.61
CA SER A 125 -1.95 -10.91 -8.71
C SER A 125 -1.83 -12.01 -7.65
N ALA A 126 -0.65 -12.62 -7.51
CA ALA A 126 -0.42 -13.67 -6.54
C ALA A 126 -0.53 -13.19 -5.08
N LEU A 127 -0.17 -11.94 -4.80
CA LEU A 127 -0.22 -11.34 -3.46
C LEU A 127 -1.63 -10.92 -3.05
N THR A 128 -2.44 -10.46 -4.00
CA THR A 128 -3.74 -9.82 -3.73
C THR A 128 -4.94 -10.70 -4.10
N GLY A 129 -4.70 -11.80 -4.81
CA GLY A 129 -5.74 -12.71 -5.29
C GLY A 129 -6.55 -12.18 -6.47
N ILE A 130 -6.23 -10.98 -6.97
CA ILE A 130 -6.88 -10.38 -8.13
C ILE A 130 -6.27 -10.95 -9.41
N ASP A 131 -7.10 -11.29 -10.40
CA ASP A 131 -6.61 -11.83 -11.67
C ASP A 131 -5.83 -10.79 -12.49
N GLU A 132 -4.84 -11.25 -13.24
CA GLU A 132 -3.94 -10.39 -14.01
C GLU A 132 -4.65 -9.61 -15.13
N LEU A 133 -5.73 -10.14 -15.71
CA LEU A 133 -6.51 -9.44 -16.73
C LEU A 133 -7.22 -8.22 -16.11
N ARG A 134 -7.86 -8.42 -14.96
CA ARG A 134 -8.50 -7.34 -14.19
C ARG A 134 -7.48 -6.31 -13.73
N LEU A 135 -6.31 -6.74 -13.24
CA LEU A 135 -5.22 -5.83 -12.87
C LEU A 135 -4.80 -4.94 -14.05
N ARG A 136 -4.64 -5.50 -15.26
CA ARG A 136 -4.30 -4.71 -16.46
C ARG A 136 -5.38 -3.70 -16.81
N SER A 137 -6.66 -4.07 -16.71
CA SER A 137 -7.75 -3.12 -16.91
C SER A 137 -7.69 -1.97 -15.91
N ILE A 138 -7.53 -2.28 -14.62
CA ILE A 138 -7.41 -1.26 -13.56
C ILE A 138 -6.26 -0.28 -13.85
N LEU A 139 -5.08 -0.81 -14.20
CA LEU A 139 -3.90 0.02 -14.49
C LEU A 139 -4.10 0.93 -15.69
N ARG A 140 -4.71 0.43 -16.76
CA ARG A 140 -5.03 1.23 -17.94
C ARG A 140 -6.02 2.34 -17.60
N ASP A 141 -7.12 1.99 -16.94
CA ASP A 141 -8.18 2.94 -16.61
C ASP A 141 -7.65 4.05 -15.67
N ALA A 142 -6.74 3.71 -14.75
CA ALA A 142 -6.04 4.67 -13.89
C ALA A 142 -5.08 5.59 -14.67
N LEU A 143 -4.33 5.07 -15.65
CA LEU A 143 -3.46 5.88 -16.51
C LEU A 143 -4.28 6.86 -17.36
N GLU A 144 -5.41 6.42 -17.91
CA GLU A 144 -6.33 7.28 -18.66
C GLU A 144 -6.86 8.41 -17.77
N ALA A 145 -7.27 8.10 -16.54
CA ALA A 145 -7.72 9.10 -15.58
C ALA A 145 -6.63 10.11 -15.20
N LEU A 146 -5.37 9.68 -15.03
CA LEU A 146 -4.25 10.57 -14.74
C LEU A 146 -3.94 11.49 -15.93
N GLN A 147 -3.93 10.95 -17.15
CA GLN A 147 -3.71 11.72 -18.38
C GLN A 147 -4.81 12.75 -18.65
N GLY A 148 -6.07 12.41 -18.34
CA GLY A 148 -7.20 13.34 -18.42
C GLY A 148 -7.03 14.54 -17.48
N ARG A 149 -6.62 14.29 -16.22
CA ARG A 149 -6.41 15.36 -15.22
C ARG A 149 -5.26 16.29 -15.59
N ASP A 150 -4.16 15.74 -16.11
CA ASP A 150 -3.03 16.56 -16.58
C ASP A 150 -3.46 17.46 -17.76
N SER A 151 -4.34 16.95 -18.63
CA SER A 151 -4.91 17.75 -19.73
C SER A 151 -5.80 18.89 -19.20
N ASP A 152 -6.68 18.62 -18.23
CA ASP A 152 -7.53 19.65 -17.61
C ASP A 152 -6.72 20.75 -16.91
N LEU A 153 -5.61 20.40 -16.26
CA LEU A 153 -4.70 21.36 -15.61
C LEU A 153 -3.93 22.23 -16.61
N LEU A 154 -3.68 21.74 -17.83
CA LEU A 154 -3.01 22.51 -18.89
C LEU A 154 -3.99 23.40 -19.68
N THR A 155 -5.30 23.17 -19.55
CA THR A 155 -6.33 23.92 -20.29
C THR A 155 -7.06 24.97 -19.44
N ALA A 156 -6.74 25.06 -18.14
CA ALA A 156 -7.30 26.00 -17.16
C ALA A 156 -6.31 27.11 -16.77
#